data_AF-A0A3C1FBF1-F1
#
_entry.id   AF-A0A3C1FBF1-F1
#
_cell.length_a   1.000
_cell.length_b   1.000
_cell.length_c   1.000
_cell.angle_alpha   90.00
_cell.angle_beta   90.00
_cell.angle_gamma   90.00
#
_symmetry.space_group_name_H-M   'P 1'
#
loop_
_entity.id
_entity.type
_entity.pdbx_description
1 polymer ?
#
loop_
_entity_poly.entity_id
_entity_poly.type
_entity_poly.pdbx_seq_one_letter_code
_entity_poly.pdbx_strand_id
1 'polypeptide(L)'
;MFEAAADLEAEFAELERKLSDPAVHADPVASRKIGRRYAELTPIIKNLAAYRQLSADLAASTELADEDEAFAAEAEELSAQLVDVEGRLTRLLAPRDPN
;
A
#
# COMPACT_ATOMS: atom_id res chain seq x y z
N MET A 1 8.64 -1.35 9.59
CA MET A 1 9.12 -2.15 8.43
C MET A 1 9.31 -1.30 7.18
N PHE A 2 8.38 -0.42 6.78
CA PHE A 2 8.50 0.41 5.58
C PHE A 2 8.54 1.92 5.88
N GLU A 3 9.57 2.41 6.57
CA GLU A 3 9.65 3.82 7.00
C GLU A 3 9.61 4.82 5.84
N ALA A 4 10.22 4.47 4.70
CA ALA A 4 10.18 5.29 3.48
C ALA A 4 8.78 5.40 2.82
N ALA A 5 7.80 4.62 3.29
CA ALA A 5 6.44 4.65 2.74
C ALA A 5 5.65 5.92 3.11
N ALA A 6 5.98 6.56 4.24
CA ALA A 6 5.26 7.74 4.72
C ALA A 6 5.35 8.91 3.73
N ASP A 7 6.53 9.15 3.16
CA ASP A 7 6.74 10.19 2.15
C ASP A 7 5.98 9.88 0.86
N LEU A 8 5.89 8.59 0.47
CA LEU A 8 5.14 8.15 -0.71
C LEU A 8 3.63 8.29 -0.50
N GLU A 9 3.13 8.03 0.71
CA GLU A 9 1.72 8.28 1.09
C GLU A 9 1.38 9.76 1.02
N ALA A 10 2.25 10.63 1.55
CA ALA A 10 2.08 12.08 1.47
C ALA A 10 2.11 12.57 0.01
N GLU A 11 3.04 12.06 -0.81
CA GLU A 11 3.10 12.38 -2.23
C GLU A 11 1.82 11.93 -2.96
N PHE A 12 1.32 10.72 -2.67
CA PHE A 12 0.12 10.20 -3.28
C PHE A 12 -1.11 11.07 -2.99
N ALA A 13 -1.31 11.46 -1.72
CA ALA A 13 -2.40 12.36 -1.33
C ALA A 13 -2.32 13.72 -2.04
N GLU A 14 -1.10 14.25 -2.21
CA GLU A 14 -0.87 15.49 -2.95
C GLU A 14 -1.18 15.34 -4.44
N LEU A 15 -0.90 14.19 -5.04
CA LEU A 15 -1.25 13.89 -6.43
C LEU A 15 -2.76 13.74 -6.61
N GLU A 16 -3.47 13.08 -5.69
CA GLU A 16 -4.94 12.99 -5.68
C GLU A 16 -5.56 14.38 -5.65
N ARG A 17 -5.08 15.25 -4.74
CA ARG A 17 -5.53 16.63 -4.65
C ARG A 17 -5.33 17.37 -5.97
N LYS A 18 -4.16 17.25 -6.61
CA LYS A 18 -3.88 17.88 -7.90
C LYS A 18 -4.71 17.29 -9.05
N LEU A 19 -4.97 15.98 -9.04
CA LEU A 19 -5.83 15.34 -10.05
C LEU A 19 -7.29 15.75 -9.93
N SER A 20 -7.72 16.27 -8.77
CA SER A 20 -9.05 16.84 -8.59
C SER A 20 -9.17 18.31 -9.03
N ASP A 21 -8.05 18.97 -9.34
CA ASP A 21 -8.02 20.39 -9.71
C ASP A 21 -8.30 20.60 -11.21
N PRO A 22 -9.39 21.31 -11.58
CA PRO A 22 -9.69 21.63 -12.98
C PRO A 22 -8.58 22.36 -13.72
N ALA A 23 -7.76 23.17 -13.02
CA ALA A 23 -6.64 23.88 -13.61
C ALA A 23 -5.54 22.92 -14.11
N VAL A 24 -5.36 21.78 -13.45
CA VAL A 24 -4.43 20.72 -13.92
C VAL A 24 -4.95 20.08 -15.20
N HIS A 25 -6.26 19.93 -15.35
CA HIS A 25 -6.85 19.37 -16.58
C HIS A 25 -6.77 20.33 -17.78
N ALA A 26 -6.63 21.64 -17.53
CA ALA A 26 -6.40 22.63 -18.58
C ALA A 26 -4.97 22.58 -19.14
N ASP A 27 -4.01 21.92 -18.47
CA ASP A 27 -2.65 21.66 -18.96
C ASP A 27 -2.44 20.16 -19.22
N PRO A 28 -2.52 19.70 -20.49
CA PRO A 28 -2.35 18.30 -20.84
C PRO A 28 -0.97 17.71 -20.47
N VAL A 29 0.09 18.52 -20.41
CA VAL A 29 1.44 18.05 -20.06
C VAL A 29 1.52 17.81 -18.56
N ALA A 30 1.05 18.76 -17.75
CA ALA A 30 0.97 18.61 -16.30
C ALA A 30 0.07 17.44 -15.90
N SER A 31 -1.13 17.35 -16.49
CA SER A 31 -2.09 16.26 -16.25
C SER A 31 -1.47 14.88 -16.51
N ARG A 32 -0.77 14.69 -17.64
CA ARG A 32 -0.09 13.42 -17.95
C ARG A 32 1.05 13.11 -16.98
N LYS A 33 1.83 14.11 -16.56
CA LYS A 33 2.95 13.92 -15.62
C LYS A 33 2.43 13.48 -14.25
N ILE A 34 1.41 14.16 -13.73
CA ILE A 34 0.77 13.85 -12.45
C ILE A 34 0.10 12.47 -12.52
N GLY A 35 -0.65 12.18 -13.60
CA GLY A 35 -1.30 10.89 -13.79
C GLY A 35 -0.33 9.71 -13.85
N ARG A 36 0.82 9.86 -14.50
CA ARG A 36 1.87 8.82 -14.50
C ARG A 36 2.41 8.56 -13.10
N ARG A 37 2.78 9.61 -12.37
CA ARG A 37 3.32 9.46 -11.01
C ARG A 37 2.27 8.85 -10.06
N TYR A 38 1.02 9.30 -10.16
CA TYR A 38 -0.09 8.73 -9.41
C TYR A 38 -0.25 7.22 -9.69
N ALA A 39 -0.21 6.82 -10.97
CA ALA A 39 -0.28 5.42 -11.37
C ALA A 39 0.92 4.59 -10.86
N GLU A 40 2.13 5.18 -10.80
CA GLU A 40 3.32 4.53 -10.23
C GLU A 40 3.18 4.27 -8.73
N LEU A 41 2.63 5.22 -7.98
CA LEU A 41 2.46 5.12 -6.53
C LEU A 41 1.24 4.29 -6.12
N THR A 42 0.18 4.27 -6.94
CA THR A 42 -1.05 3.50 -6.68
C THR A 42 -0.81 2.06 -6.20
N PRO A 43 0.01 1.21 -6.86
CA PRO A 43 0.24 -0.15 -6.38
C PRO A 43 0.96 -0.20 -5.03
N ILE A 44 1.85 0.76 -4.75
CA ILE A 44 2.56 0.84 -3.46
C ILE A 44 1.55 1.14 -2.35
N ILE A 45 0.73 2.19 -2.51
CA ILE A 45 -0.26 2.60 -1.51
C ILE A 45 -1.29 1.50 -1.25
N LYS A 46 -1.76 0.82 -2.31
CA LYS A 46 -2.71 -0.30 -2.17
C LYS A 46 -2.12 -1.47 -1.37
N ASN A 47 -0.87 -1.84 -1.63
CA ASN A 47 -0.24 -2.92 -0.87
C ASN A 47 0.10 -2.50 0.57
N LEU A 48 0.40 -1.23 0.83
CA LEU A 48 0.60 -0.72 2.18
C LEU A 48 -0.69 -0.77 3.00
N ALA A 49 -1.81 -0.37 2.41
CA ALA A 49 -3.12 -0.48 3.03
C ALA A 49 -3.48 -1.95 3.33
N ALA A 50 -3.27 -2.86 2.37
CA ALA A 50 -3.48 -4.29 2.56
C ALA A 50 -2.59 -4.86 3.67
N TYR A 51 -1.32 -4.46 3.72
CA TYR A 51 -0.40 -4.87 4.78
C TYR A 51 -0.88 -4.46 6.18
N ARG A 52 -1.30 -3.20 6.34
CA ARG A 52 -1.83 -2.68 7.62
C ARG A 52 -3.08 -3.43 8.05
N GLN A 53 -3.99 -3.70 7.11
CA GLN A 53 -5.22 -4.44 7.39
C GLN A 53 -4.92 -5.89 7.81
N LEU A 54 -4.15 -6.62 7.01
CA LEU A 54 -3.77 -8.01 7.32
C LEU A 54 -2.98 -8.12 8.62
N SER A 55 -2.14 -7.14 8.94
CA SER A 55 -1.41 -7.10 10.21
C SER A 55 -2.35 -6.90 11.41
N ALA A 56 -3.35 -6.04 11.27
CA ALA A 56 -4.35 -5.79 12.30
C ALA A 56 -5.26 -7.02 12.50
N ASP A 57 -5.71 -7.62 11.40
CA ASP A 57 -6.55 -8.82 11.44
C ASP A 57 -5.78 -10.00 12.04
N LEU A 58 -4.52 -10.21 11.63
CA LEU A 58 -3.67 -11.26 12.20
C LEU A 58 -3.49 -11.08 13.71
N ALA A 59 -3.27 -9.85 14.18
CA ALA A 59 -3.15 -9.56 15.60
C ALA A 59 -4.45 -9.93 16.34
N ALA A 60 -5.61 -9.52 15.82
CA ALA A 60 -6.91 -9.84 16.39
C ALA A 60 -7.19 -11.35 16.43
N SER A 61 -6.98 -12.07 15.32
CA SER A 61 -7.19 -13.53 15.27
C SER A 61 -6.21 -14.26 16.18
N THR A 62 -4.97 -13.79 16.32
CA THR A 62 -3.99 -14.37 17.26
C THR A 62 -4.43 -14.19 18.71
N GLU A 63 -4.98 -13.03 19.07
CA GLU A 63 -5.50 -12.78 20.43
C GLU A 63 -6.68 -13.71 20.77
N LEU A 64 -7.49 -14.08 19.78
CA LEU A 64 -8.66 -14.94 19.96
C LEU A 64 -8.38 -16.44 19.75
N ALA A 65 -7.18 -16.81 19.32
CA ALA A 65 -6.82 -18.19 18.97
C ALA A 65 -6.90 -19.17 20.16
N ASP A 66 -6.71 -18.68 21.40
CA ASP A 66 -6.86 -19.49 22.61
C ASP A 66 -8.33 -19.72 22.99
N GLU A 67 -9.26 -18.94 22.43
CA GLU A 67 -10.70 -18.99 22.72
C GLU A 67 -11.46 -19.85 21.70
N ASP A 68 -11.03 -19.87 20.43
CA ASP A 68 -11.62 -20.68 19.36
C ASP A 68 -10.57 -21.10 18.32
N GLU A 69 -10.48 -22.40 18.04
CA GLU A 69 -9.56 -23.00 17.06
C GLU A 69 -9.80 -22.46 15.63
N ALA A 70 -10.99 -21.95 15.33
CA ALA A 70 -11.27 -21.28 14.07
C ALA A 70 -10.39 -20.02 13.88
N PHE A 71 -10.12 -19.26 14.95
CA PHE A 71 -9.23 -18.10 14.89
C PHE A 71 -7.76 -18.49 14.74
N ALA A 72 -7.34 -19.63 15.28
CA ALA A 72 -5.99 -20.16 15.05
C ALA A 72 -5.77 -20.48 13.56
N ALA A 73 -6.74 -21.15 12.92
CA ALA A 73 -6.69 -21.42 11.48
C ALA A 73 -6.71 -20.14 10.63
N GLU A 74 -7.52 -19.15 11.01
CA GLU A 74 -7.55 -17.84 10.35
C GLU A 74 -6.21 -17.10 10.49
N ALA A 75 -5.59 -17.12 11.67
CA ALA A 75 -4.28 -16.50 11.91
C ALA A 75 -3.17 -17.13 11.02
N GLU A 76 -3.20 -18.45 10.82
CA GLU A 76 -2.27 -19.11 9.89
C GLU A 76 -2.46 -18.63 8.44
N GLU A 77 -3.71 -18.50 7.98
CA GLU A 77 -4.01 -18.00 6.64
C GLU A 77 -3.59 -16.53 6.48
N LEU A 78 -3.93 -15.67 7.43
CA LEU A 78 -3.57 -14.25 7.42
C LEU A 78 -2.06 -14.05 7.44
N SER A 79 -1.33 -14.88 8.19
CA SER A 79 0.14 -14.86 8.21
C SER A 79 0.74 -15.17 6.83
N ALA A 80 0.22 -16.19 6.13
CA ALA A 80 0.67 -16.50 4.77
C ALA A 80 0.38 -15.36 3.78
N GLN A 81 -0.80 -14.73 3.87
CA GLN A 81 -1.15 -13.57 3.05
C GLN A 81 -0.26 -12.36 3.34
N LEU A 82 0.09 -12.14 4.61
CA LEU A 82 0.94 -11.04 5.03
C LEU A 82 2.34 -11.16 4.42
N VAL A 83 2.94 -12.36 4.46
CA VAL A 83 4.24 -12.65 3.82
C VAL A 83 4.23 -12.33 2.32
N ASP A 84 3.15 -12.70 1.64
CA ASP A 84 2.98 -12.42 0.21
C ASP A 84 2.94 -10.92 -0.09
N VAL A 85 2.21 -10.15 0.72
CA VAL A 85 2.10 -8.69 0.58
C VAL A 85 3.41 -8.00 0.94
N GLU A 86 4.11 -8.44 1.99
CA GLU A 86 5.44 -7.95 2.35
C GLU A 86 6.44 -8.15 1.21
N GLY A 87 6.43 -9.33 0.58
CA GLY A 87 7.27 -9.62 -0.57
C GLY A 87 6.97 -8.72 -1.77
N ARG A 88 5.69 -8.40 -2.03
CA ARG A 88 5.29 -7.45 -3.08
C ARG A 88 5.75 -6.03 -2.75
N LEU A 89 5.52 -5.57 -1.52
CA LEU A 89 5.96 -4.25 -1.06
C LEU A 89 7.46 -4.06 -1.16
N THR A 90 8.23 -5.07 -0.74
CA THR A 90 9.69 -5.05 -0.83
C THR A 90 10.15 -4.86 -2.29
N ARG A 91 9.53 -5.56 -3.25
CA ARG A 91 9.84 -5.38 -4.68
C ARG A 91 9.41 -4.03 -5.23
N LEU A 92 8.26 -3.51 -4.80
CA LEU A 92 7.74 -2.22 -5.26
C LEU A 92 8.53 -1.03 -4.71
N LEU A 93 9.05 -1.15 -3.49
CA LEU A 93 9.83 -0.14 -2.78
C LEU A 93 11.33 -0.25 -3.05
N ALA A 94 11.78 -1.33 -3.69
CA ALA A 94 13.17 -1.45 -4.10
C ALA A 94 13.55 -0.25 -4.99
N PRO A 95 14.76 0.32 -4.80
CA PRO A 95 15.26 1.36 -5.70
C PRO A 95 15.16 0.87 -7.14
N ARG A 96 14.47 1.61 -8.00
CA ARG A 96 14.50 1.31 -9.44
C ARG A 96 15.90 1.66 -9.93
N ASP A 97 16.54 0.74 -10.66
CA ASP A 97 17.85 0.95 -11.25
C ASP A 97 17.90 2.30 -11.99
N PRO A 98 18.94 3.13 -11.76
CA PRO A 98 19.15 4.35 -12.51
C PRO A 98 19.59 3.97 -13.92
N ASN A 99 18.66 3.94 -14.88
CA ASN A 99 19.05 4.07 -16.30
C ASN A 99 19.49 5.50 -16.58
#